data_AF-A0A6V7KHI0-F1
#
_entry.id   AF-A0A6V7KHI0-F1
#
_cell.length_a   1.000
_cell.length_b   1.000
_cell.length_c   1.000
_cell.angle_alpha   90.00
_cell.angle_beta   90.00
_cell.angle_gamma   90.00
#
_symmetry.space_group_name_H-M   'P 1'
#
loop_
_entity.id
_entity.type
_entity.pdbx_description
1 polymer ?
#
loop_
_entity_poly.entity_id
_entity_poly.type
_entity_poly.pdbx_seq_one_letter_code
_entity_poly.pdbx_strand_id
1 'polypeptide(L)'
;MTVANVDLKTIGFFSLVGQAYVFKFMWAPMMDRYTPPFLGRRRGWLLISQVLLIGFIASMALLEPGKHLWWLAAIAVLVAFCSASQDIVFDAYKTDLLPADQRGSGAAISVLGYRLATLVSGGLALWLADRYLGWLVTYVLMALLLLPGIIATLRAPEPVLDAPAPRTLEQAMFAPLRDFFSRNKAWLIYC
;
A
#
# COMPACT_ATOMS: atom_id res chain seq x y z
N MET A 1 -27.11 22.72 4.20
CA MET A 1 -26.90 22.20 5.56
C MET A 1 -25.94 21.02 5.46
N THR A 2 -24.65 21.24 5.70
CA THR A 2 -23.64 20.18 5.79
C THR A 2 -23.81 19.51 7.15
N VAL A 3 -24.33 18.28 7.15
CA VAL A 3 -24.81 17.58 8.36
C VAL A 3 -23.70 17.20 9.35
N ALA A 4 -22.45 17.47 9.02
CA ALA A 4 -21.37 17.59 9.97
C ALA A 4 -20.54 18.82 9.56
N ASN A 5 -20.18 19.64 10.53
CA ASN A 5 -19.32 20.82 10.40
C ASN A 5 -17.87 20.43 10.06
N VAL A 6 -17.70 19.68 8.97
CA VAL A 6 -16.41 19.20 8.47
C VAL A 6 -15.80 20.33 7.67
N ASP A 7 -14.82 20.99 8.28
CA ASP A 7 -14.07 22.10 7.70
C ASP A 7 -13.58 21.76 6.28
N LEU A 8 -13.70 22.71 5.34
CA LEU A 8 -13.32 22.54 3.93
C LEU A 8 -11.87 22.03 3.79
N LYS A 9 -11.02 22.40 4.76
CA LYS A 9 -9.64 21.92 4.88
C LYS A 9 -9.56 20.41 5.05
N THR A 10 -10.45 19.82 5.86
CA THR A 10 -10.49 18.37 6.10
C THR A 10 -10.82 17.62 4.82
N ILE A 11 -11.75 18.12 4.01
CA ILE A 11 -12.09 17.57 2.70
C ILE A 11 -10.87 17.64 1.75
N GLY A 12 -10.13 18.76 1.77
CA GLY A 12 -8.86 18.89 1.04
C GLY A 12 -7.80 17.88 1.48
N PHE A 13 -7.67 17.61 2.78
CA PHE A 13 -6.73 16.59 3.28
C PHE A 13 -7.14 15.17 2.89
N PHE A 14 -8.43 14.82 2.91
CA PHE A 14 -8.87 13.53 2.38
C PHE A 14 -8.60 13.38 0.88
N SER A 15 -8.60 14.48 0.11
CA SER A 15 -8.15 14.47 -1.28
C SER A 15 -6.64 14.18 -1.41
N LEU A 16 -5.81 14.72 -0.50
CA LEU A 16 -4.37 14.43 -0.43
C LEU A 16 -4.08 12.94 -0.16
N VAL A 17 -4.90 12.27 0.65
CA VAL A 17 -4.79 10.81 0.89
C VAL A 17 -4.88 10.04 -0.44
N GLY A 18 -5.80 10.42 -1.32
CA GLY A 18 -5.93 9.83 -2.65
C GLY A 18 -4.74 10.15 -3.56
N GLN A 19 -4.19 11.36 -3.47
CA GLN A 19 -3.01 11.76 -4.24
C GLN A 19 -1.74 11.01 -3.86
N ALA A 20 -1.60 10.54 -2.61
CA ALA A 20 -0.46 9.69 -2.23
C ALA A 20 -0.34 8.46 -3.15
N TYR A 21 -1.46 7.86 -3.56
CA TYR A 21 -1.43 6.74 -4.51
C TYR A 21 -0.97 7.14 -5.92
N VAL A 22 -1.18 8.40 -6.33
CA VAL A 22 -0.71 8.93 -7.63
C VAL A 22 0.80 9.16 -7.59
N PHE A 23 1.30 9.72 -6.49
CA PHE A 23 2.73 10.01 -6.36
C PHE A 23 3.61 8.79 -6.08
N LYS A 24 3.01 7.59 -5.91
CA LYS A 24 3.73 6.36 -5.57
C LYS A 24 4.87 5.99 -6.54
N PHE A 25 4.75 6.38 -7.80
CA PHE A 25 5.81 6.21 -8.80
C PHE A 25 7.11 6.97 -8.47
N MET A 26 7.01 8.10 -7.76
CA MET A 26 8.17 8.96 -7.48
C MET A 26 9.14 8.34 -6.48
N TRP A 27 8.65 7.60 -5.49
CA TRP A 27 9.49 6.96 -4.47
C TRP A 27 9.71 5.46 -4.68
N ALA A 28 9.02 4.83 -5.63
CA ALA A 28 9.28 3.45 -6.03
C ALA A 28 10.78 3.16 -6.34
N PRO A 29 11.49 3.99 -7.13
CA PRO A 29 12.90 3.75 -7.46
C PRO A 29 13.83 3.90 -6.24
N MET A 30 13.44 4.76 -5.31
CA MET A 30 14.19 4.97 -4.08
C MET A 30 14.08 3.74 -3.17
N MET A 31 12.88 3.16 -3.04
CA MET A 31 12.67 1.92 -2.29
C MET A 31 13.41 0.73 -2.90
N ASP A 32 13.46 0.62 -4.23
CA ASP A 32 14.21 -0.46 -4.91
C ASP A 32 15.73 -0.37 -4.70
N ARG A 33 16.25 0.83 -4.44
CA ARG A 33 17.68 1.07 -4.22
C ARG A 33 18.12 0.84 -2.79
N TYR A 34 17.35 1.31 -1.82
CA TYR A 34 17.68 1.13 -0.41
C TYR A 34 17.35 -0.30 0.00
N THR A 35 18.35 -1.10 0.34
CA THR A 35 18.13 -2.48 0.83
C THR A 35 18.16 -2.44 2.35
N PRO A 36 17.06 -2.69 3.07
CA PRO A 36 17.09 -2.79 4.51
C PRO A 36 18.02 -3.94 4.93
N PRO A 37 18.82 -3.79 6.00
CA PRO A 37 19.81 -4.78 6.41
C PRO A 37 19.21 -6.07 6.99
N PHE A 38 17.88 -6.16 7.13
CA PHE A 38 17.17 -7.29 7.72
C PHE A 38 16.25 -7.98 6.69
N LEU A 39 16.27 -9.32 6.65
CA LEU A 39 15.34 -10.21 5.89
C LEU A 39 15.35 -10.07 4.35
N GLY A 40 16.40 -9.48 3.77
CA GLY A 40 16.53 -9.34 2.31
C GLY A 40 15.78 -8.13 1.73
N ARG A 41 16.06 -7.80 0.46
CA ARG A 41 15.67 -6.52 -0.15
C ARG A 41 14.17 -6.25 -0.11
N ARG A 42 13.35 -7.20 -0.55
CA ARG A 42 11.90 -7.00 -0.69
C ARG A 42 11.11 -7.33 0.57
N ARG A 43 11.49 -8.37 1.31
CA ARG A 43 10.78 -8.73 2.54
C ARG A 43 11.01 -7.72 3.66
N GLY A 44 12.22 -7.17 3.78
CA GLY A 44 12.52 -6.14 4.77
C GLY A 44 11.62 -4.91 4.58
N TRP A 45 11.43 -4.44 3.34
CA TRP A 45 10.50 -3.34 3.07
C TRP A 45 9.04 -3.69 3.29
N LEU A 46 8.59 -4.90 2.91
CA LEU A 46 7.22 -5.35 3.20
C LEU A 46 6.94 -5.36 4.70
N LEU A 47 7.89 -5.86 5.49
CA LEU A 47 7.74 -5.92 6.94
C LEU A 47 7.74 -4.51 7.55
N ILE A 48 8.65 -3.64 7.12
CA ILE A 48 8.70 -2.24 7.58
C ILE A 48 7.39 -1.53 7.27
N SER A 49 6.86 -1.63 6.05
CA SER A 49 5.60 -0.99 5.67
C SER A 49 4.41 -1.55 6.46
N GLN A 50 4.35 -2.87 6.67
CA GLN A 50 3.29 -3.50 7.47
C GLN A 50 3.33 -3.06 8.93
N VAL A 51 4.52 -3.01 9.55
CA VAL A 51 4.68 -2.56 10.94
C VAL A 51 4.30 -1.08 11.08
N LEU A 52 4.72 -0.23 10.14
CA LEU A 52 4.34 1.18 10.13
C LEU A 52 2.83 1.36 9.96
N LEU A 53 2.19 0.59 9.07
CA LEU A 53 0.74 0.61 8.91
C LEU A 53 0.00 0.22 10.20
N ILE A 54 0.44 -0.85 10.87
CA ILE A 54 -0.12 -1.26 12.17
C ILE A 54 0.02 -0.12 13.18
N GLY A 55 1.21 0.49 13.27
CA GLY A 55 1.46 1.61 14.17
C GLY A 55 0.55 2.81 13.90
N PHE A 56 0.38 3.20 12.64
CA PHE A 56 -0.49 4.31 12.27
C PHE A 56 -1.98 3.99 12.47
N ILE A 57 -2.45 2.82 12.08
CA ILE A 57 -3.85 2.40 12.28
C ILE A 57 -4.17 2.29 13.78
N ALA A 58 -3.26 1.73 14.59
CA ALA A 58 -3.40 1.69 16.04
C ALA A 58 -3.41 3.09 16.65
N SER A 59 -2.61 4.03 16.11
CA SER A 59 -2.64 5.44 16.53
C SER A 59 -3.98 6.09 16.21
N MET A 60 -4.62 5.76 15.07
CA MET A 60 -5.97 6.23 14.75
C MET A 60 -7.04 5.66 15.70
N ALA A 61 -6.83 4.46 16.25
CA ALA A 61 -7.74 3.87 17.23
C ALA A 61 -7.81 4.67 18.54
N LEU A 62 -6.69 5.32 18.92
CA LEU A 62 -6.58 6.14 20.13
C LEU A 62 -7.07 7.58 19.93
N LEU A 63 -7.29 8.01 18.68
CA LEU A 63 -7.76 9.34 18.34
C LEU A 63 -9.29 9.36 18.25
N GLU A 64 -9.93 10.16 19.11
CA GLU A 64 -11.36 10.42 19.00
C GLU A 64 -11.66 11.24 17.74
N PRO A 65 -12.51 10.74 16.81
CA PRO A 65 -12.87 11.45 15.59
C PRO A 65 -13.44 12.85 15.87
N GLY A 66 -14.12 13.04 17.00
CA GLY A 66 -14.77 14.31 17.35
C GLY A 66 -13.84 15.43 17.83
N LYS A 67 -12.64 15.12 18.33
CA LYS A 67 -11.74 16.13 18.95
C LYS A 67 -10.50 16.45 18.12
N HIS A 68 -10.03 15.52 17.30
CA HIS A 68 -8.72 15.60 16.66
C HIS A 68 -8.75 15.24 15.17
N LEU A 69 -9.74 15.78 14.45
CA LEU A 69 -9.96 15.56 13.00
C LEU A 69 -8.68 15.83 12.17
N TRP A 70 -7.91 16.85 12.54
CA TRP A 70 -6.66 17.20 11.86
C TRP A 70 -5.57 16.13 12.02
N TRP A 71 -5.38 15.59 13.22
CA TRP A 71 -4.43 14.50 13.47
C TRP A 71 -4.84 13.22 12.77
N LEU A 72 -6.14 12.93 12.75
CA LEU A 72 -6.70 11.79 12.03
C LEU A 72 -6.42 11.89 10.53
N ALA A 73 -6.62 13.07 9.93
CA ALA A 73 -6.30 13.31 8.53
C ALA A 73 -4.80 13.20 8.23
N ALA A 74 -3.93 13.75 9.09
CA ALA A 74 -2.48 13.64 8.95
C ALA A 74 -2.00 12.18 9.00
N ILE A 75 -2.52 11.39 9.93
CA ILE A 75 -2.19 9.95 10.02
C ILE A 75 -2.77 9.19 8.83
N ALA A 76 -3.97 9.54 8.33
CA ALA A 76 -4.53 8.92 7.13
C ALA A 76 -3.62 9.12 5.89
N VAL A 77 -2.98 10.28 5.75
CA VAL A 77 -1.99 10.53 4.70
C VAL A 77 -0.76 9.64 4.87
N LEU A 78 -0.25 9.48 6.10
CA LEU A 78 0.87 8.58 6.40
C LEU A 78 0.52 7.11 6.13
N VAL A 79 -0.70 6.69 6.50
CA VAL A 79 -1.24 5.35 6.18
C VAL A 79 -1.28 5.16 4.66
N ALA A 80 -1.79 6.11 3.89
CA ALA A 80 -1.83 6.00 2.44
C ALA A 80 -0.44 5.95 1.81
N PHE A 81 0.51 6.73 2.33
CA PHE A 81 1.91 6.67 1.89
C PHE A 81 2.55 5.30 2.16
N CYS A 82 2.37 4.75 3.37
CA CYS A 82 2.88 3.42 3.72
C CYS A 82 2.15 2.30 2.96
N SER A 83 0.85 2.43 2.73
CA SER A 83 0.05 1.47 1.95
C SER A 83 0.48 1.45 0.49
N ALA A 84 0.65 2.62 -0.13
CA ALA A 84 1.17 2.73 -1.48
C ALA A 84 2.59 2.15 -1.60
N SER A 85 3.42 2.35 -0.57
CA SER A 85 4.76 1.76 -0.49
C SER A 85 4.71 0.23 -0.40
N GLN A 86 3.79 -0.31 0.40
CA GLN A 86 3.56 -1.75 0.50
C GLN A 86 3.12 -2.35 -0.83
N ASP A 87 2.20 -1.69 -1.55
CA ASP A 87 1.71 -2.16 -2.85
C ASP A 87 2.85 -2.28 -3.88
N ILE A 88 3.73 -1.28 -3.96
CA ILE A 88 4.89 -1.30 -4.88
C ILE A 88 5.75 -2.53 -4.62
N VAL A 89 6.13 -2.76 -3.36
CA VAL A 89 7.03 -3.86 -3.00
C VAL A 89 6.34 -5.21 -3.18
N PHE A 90 5.05 -5.30 -2.88
CA PHE A 90 4.25 -6.51 -3.06
C PHE A 90 4.09 -6.88 -4.54
N ASP A 91 3.77 -5.92 -5.40
CA ASP A 91 3.62 -6.15 -6.84
C ASP A 91 4.96 -6.53 -7.48
N ALA A 92 6.03 -5.88 -7.07
CA ALA A 92 7.37 -6.26 -7.46
C ALA A 92 7.64 -7.72 -6.99
N TYR A 93 7.49 -8.01 -5.70
CA TYR A 93 7.74 -9.34 -5.11
C TYR A 93 6.97 -10.45 -5.84
N LYS A 94 5.69 -10.24 -6.14
CA LYS A 94 4.86 -11.16 -6.91
C LYS A 94 5.41 -11.42 -8.31
N THR A 95 5.91 -10.39 -8.99
CA THR A 95 6.48 -10.51 -10.34
C THR A 95 7.78 -11.32 -10.35
N ASP A 96 8.59 -11.19 -9.29
CA ASP A 96 9.83 -11.94 -9.11
C ASP A 96 9.59 -13.39 -8.69
N LEU A 97 8.55 -13.67 -7.90
CA LEU A 97 8.27 -15.01 -7.39
C LEU A 97 7.49 -15.89 -8.38
N LEU A 98 6.60 -15.32 -9.19
CA LEU A 98 5.72 -16.10 -10.06
C LEU A 98 6.29 -16.27 -11.48
N PRO A 99 6.53 -17.51 -11.93
CA PRO A 99 6.86 -17.81 -13.32
C PRO A 99 5.67 -17.47 -14.24
N ALA A 100 5.96 -17.21 -15.52
CA ALA A 100 5.02 -16.59 -16.46
C ALA A 100 3.70 -17.36 -16.64
N ASP A 101 3.73 -18.67 -16.45
CA ASP A 101 2.60 -19.61 -16.47
C ASP A 101 1.66 -19.47 -15.25
N GLN A 102 2.16 -19.08 -14.08
CA GLN A 102 1.38 -19.00 -12.84
C GLN A 102 0.91 -17.57 -12.50
N ARG A 103 1.41 -16.55 -13.20
CA ARG A 103 1.05 -15.13 -12.98
C ARG A 103 -0.46 -14.87 -13.05
N GLY A 104 -1.17 -15.57 -13.95
CA GLY A 104 -2.63 -15.44 -14.08
C GLY A 104 -3.38 -15.86 -12.82
N SER A 105 -3.08 -17.06 -12.30
CA SER A 105 -3.69 -17.60 -11.08
C SER A 105 -3.35 -16.76 -9.85
N GLY A 106 -2.09 -16.31 -9.73
CA GLY A 106 -1.66 -15.43 -8.64
C GLY A 106 -2.36 -14.07 -8.66
N ALA A 107 -2.57 -13.49 -9.84
CA ALA A 107 -3.33 -12.25 -9.99
C ALA A 107 -4.80 -12.44 -9.59
N ALA A 108 -5.43 -13.55 -10.00
CA ALA A 108 -6.82 -13.85 -9.66
C ALA A 108 -7.02 -13.97 -8.14
N ILE A 109 -6.14 -14.70 -7.45
CA ILE A 109 -6.19 -14.84 -5.98
C ILE A 109 -5.99 -13.49 -5.29
N SER A 110 -5.03 -12.68 -5.78
CA SER A 110 -4.76 -11.35 -5.22
C SER A 110 -5.97 -10.42 -5.37
N VAL A 111 -6.65 -10.45 -6.52
CA VAL A 111 -7.85 -9.64 -6.77
C VAL A 111 -9.03 -10.11 -5.91
N LEU A 112 -9.22 -11.43 -5.75
CA LEU A 112 -10.24 -11.96 -4.85
C LEU A 112 -9.99 -11.54 -3.40
N GLY A 113 -8.74 -11.65 -2.94
CA GLY A 113 -8.33 -11.19 -1.62
C GLY A 113 -8.58 -9.69 -1.43
N TYR A 114 -8.19 -8.86 -2.40
CA TYR A 114 -8.44 -7.43 -2.38
C TYR A 114 -9.94 -7.10 -2.29
N ARG A 115 -10.78 -7.78 -3.09
CA ARG A 115 -12.24 -7.58 -3.06
C ARG A 115 -12.84 -7.96 -1.71
N LEU A 116 -12.47 -9.11 -1.16
CA LEU A 116 -12.89 -9.52 0.18
C LEU A 116 -12.45 -8.50 1.23
N ALA A 117 -11.20 -8.05 1.16
CA ALA A 117 -10.67 -7.04 2.07
C ALA A 117 -11.45 -5.72 1.98
N THR A 118 -11.77 -5.22 0.78
CA THR A 118 -12.57 -3.98 0.62
C THR A 118 -14.00 -4.11 1.20
N LEU A 119 -14.60 -5.30 1.12
CA LEU A 119 -15.94 -5.55 1.66
C LEU A 119 -15.91 -5.60 3.20
N VAL A 120 -14.88 -6.24 3.77
CA VAL A 120 -14.67 -6.35 5.22
C VAL A 120 -14.25 -5.02 5.83
N SER A 121 -13.31 -4.30 5.22
CA SER A 121 -12.76 -3.04 5.76
C SER A 121 -13.71 -1.85 5.59
N GLY A 122 -14.59 -1.88 4.59
CA GLY A 122 -15.59 -0.85 4.38
C GLY A 122 -16.85 -1.09 5.22
N GLY A 123 -17.72 -1.97 4.75
CA GLY A 123 -19.06 -2.13 5.33
C GLY A 123 -19.06 -2.83 6.69
N LEU A 124 -18.31 -3.93 6.82
CA LEU A 124 -18.31 -4.72 8.05
C LEU A 124 -17.65 -3.95 9.20
N ALA A 125 -16.52 -3.29 8.97
CA ALA A 125 -15.83 -2.50 9.98
C ALA A 125 -16.69 -1.34 10.50
N LEU A 126 -17.35 -0.58 9.61
CA LEU A 126 -18.25 0.50 10.02
C LEU A 126 -19.45 -0.02 10.81
N TRP A 127 -20.06 -1.12 10.36
CA TRP A 127 -21.17 -1.74 11.09
C TRP A 127 -20.75 -2.23 12.48
N LEU A 128 -19.56 -2.83 12.60
CA LEU A 128 -19.00 -3.26 13.88
C LEU A 128 -18.71 -2.08 14.81
N ALA A 129 -18.15 -0.98 14.26
CA ALA A 129 -17.85 0.23 15.01
C ALA A 129 -19.11 0.92 15.55
N ASP A 130 -20.15 1.03 14.73
CA ASP A 130 -21.40 1.71 15.11
C ASP A 130 -22.26 0.88 16.07
N ARG A 131 -22.34 -0.44 15.86
CA ARG A 131 -23.31 -1.30 16.55
C ARG A 131 -22.78 -1.97 17.83
N TYR A 132 -21.50 -2.34 17.88
CA TYR A 132 -21.01 -3.28 18.91
C TYR A 132 -19.70 -2.88 19.60
N LEU A 133 -18.69 -2.46 18.85
CA LEU A 133 -17.30 -2.42 19.33
C LEU A 133 -16.78 -1.00 19.58
N GLY A 134 -17.43 0.02 19.01
CA GLY A 134 -16.92 1.40 19.05
C GLY A 134 -15.67 1.59 18.19
N TRP A 135 -15.27 2.85 18.01
CA TRP A 135 -14.16 3.25 17.14
C TRP A 135 -12.84 2.55 17.47
N LEU A 136 -12.43 2.62 18.74
CA LEU A 136 -11.13 2.12 19.18
C LEU A 136 -10.96 0.63 18.89
N VAL A 137 -11.95 -0.18 19.26
CA VAL A 137 -11.84 -1.64 19.12
C VAL A 137 -11.87 -2.05 17.65
N THR A 138 -12.67 -1.38 16.80
CA THR A 138 -12.69 -1.65 15.35
C THR A 138 -11.33 -1.39 14.71
N TYR A 139 -10.69 -0.24 14.99
CA TYR A 139 -9.37 0.08 14.42
C TYR A 139 -8.26 -0.82 14.96
N VAL A 140 -8.31 -1.19 16.25
CA VAL A 140 -7.39 -2.20 16.81
C VAL A 140 -7.57 -3.54 16.11
N LEU A 141 -8.81 -3.96 15.86
CA LEU A 141 -9.10 -5.22 15.17
C LEU A 141 -8.60 -5.19 13.71
N MET A 142 -8.75 -4.06 13.00
CA MET A 142 -8.16 -3.86 11.68
C MET A 142 -6.63 -3.90 11.70
N ALA A 143 -6.00 -3.30 12.72
CA ALA A 143 -4.55 -3.38 12.91
C ALA A 143 -4.09 -4.84 13.17
N LEU A 144 -4.84 -5.59 13.98
CA LEU A 144 -4.57 -7.02 14.24
C LEU A 144 -4.74 -7.88 12.99
N LEU A 145 -5.64 -7.51 12.07
CA LEU A 145 -5.85 -8.22 10.81
C LEU A 145 -4.63 -8.15 9.87
N LEU A 146 -3.70 -7.22 10.10
CA LEU A 146 -2.42 -7.15 9.38
C LEU A 146 -1.37 -8.13 9.93
N LEU A 147 -1.53 -8.68 11.15
CA LEU A 147 -0.58 -9.62 11.74
C LEU A 147 -0.43 -10.94 10.94
N PRO A 148 -1.50 -11.58 10.44
CA PRO A 148 -1.35 -12.70 9.50
C PRO A 148 -0.52 -12.33 8.26
N GLY A 149 -0.62 -11.08 7.80
CA GLY A 149 0.19 -10.53 6.72
C GLY A 149 1.69 -10.51 7.06
N ILE A 150 2.04 -10.11 8.28
CA ILE A 150 3.43 -10.15 8.78
C ILE A 150 3.94 -11.59 8.85
N ILE A 151 3.13 -12.52 9.37
CA ILE A 151 3.49 -13.93 9.45
C ILE A 151 3.70 -14.50 8.04
N ALA A 152 2.85 -14.13 7.08
CA ALA A 152 3.00 -14.50 5.68
C ALA A 152 4.31 -13.94 5.11
N THR A 153 4.65 -12.67 5.36
CA THR A 153 5.92 -12.06 4.91
C THR A 153 7.15 -12.77 5.51
N LEU A 154 7.08 -13.19 6.77
CA LEU A 154 8.15 -13.93 7.45
C LEU A 154 8.35 -15.34 6.88
N ARG A 155 7.27 -16.03 6.51
CA ARG A 155 7.28 -17.37 5.91
C ARG A 155 7.47 -17.39 4.40
N ALA A 156 7.24 -16.27 3.73
CA ALA A 156 7.41 -16.14 2.29
C ALA A 156 8.86 -16.51 1.90
N PRO A 157 9.13 -17.17 0.77
CA PRO A 157 10.51 -17.44 0.32
C PRO A 157 11.26 -16.17 -0.08
N GLU A 158 12.60 -16.22 -0.15
CA GLU A 158 13.39 -15.05 -0.54
C GLU A 158 13.50 -15.17 -2.05
N PRO A 159 13.00 -14.18 -2.81
CA PRO A 159 13.10 -14.25 -4.25
C PRO A 159 14.60 -14.20 -4.57
N VAL A 160 15.09 -15.21 -5.27
CA VAL A 160 16.47 -15.26 -5.76
C VAL A 160 16.60 -14.12 -6.77
N LEU A 161 17.21 -13.02 -6.32
CA LEU A 161 17.46 -11.87 -7.17
C LEU A 161 18.65 -12.21 -8.07
N ASP A 162 18.40 -12.73 -9.27
CA ASP A 162 19.44 -12.98 -10.29
C ASP A 162 20.06 -11.68 -10.83
N ALA A 163 19.43 -10.53 -10.58
CA ALA A 163 19.92 -9.22 -11.01
C ALA A 163 20.51 -8.44 -9.82
N PRO A 164 21.80 -8.03 -9.87
CA PRO A 164 22.37 -7.13 -8.87
C PRO A 164 21.58 -5.82 -8.83
N ALA A 165 21.44 -5.25 -7.63
CA ALA A 165 20.74 -3.98 -7.43
C ALA A 165 21.23 -2.92 -8.44
N PRO A 166 20.34 -2.22 -9.18
CA PRO A 166 20.74 -1.23 -10.17
C PRO A 166 21.55 -0.12 -9.50
N ARG A 167 22.73 0.15 -10.04
CA ARG A 167 23.76 1.00 -9.39
C ARG A 167 23.42 2.50 -9.42
N THR A 168 22.43 2.94 -10.22
CA THR A 168 22.12 4.37 -10.44
C THR A 168 20.63 4.66 -10.65
N LEU A 169 20.14 5.76 -10.03
CA LEU A 169 18.77 6.29 -10.14
C LEU A 169 18.34 6.57 -11.60
N GLU A 170 19.30 6.94 -12.43
CA GLU A 170 19.09 7.28 -13.84
C GLU A 170 18.63 6.06 -14.66
N GLN A 171 19.16 4.86 -14.38
CA GLN A 171 18.74 3.64 -15.08
C GLN A 171 17.35 3.16 -14.64
N ALA A 172 16.98 3.33 -13.38
CA ALA A 172 15.67 2.90 -12.86
C ALA A 172 14.51 3.79 -13.36
N MET A 173 14.76 5.09 -13.56
CA MET A 173 13.73 6.04 -14.01
C MET A 173 13.73 6.26 -15.52
N PHE A 174 14.90 6.48 -16.15
CA PHE A 174 14.94 6.85 -17.56
C PHE A 174 14.96 5.67 -18.51
N ALA A 175 15.49 4.49 -18.15
CA ALA A 175 15.48 3.34 -19.05
C ALA A 175 14.06 2.85 -19.39
N PRO A 176 13.14 2.61 -18.44
CA PRO A 176 11.79 2.17 -18.79
C PRO A 176 10.96 3.27 -19.47
N LEU A 177 11.16 4.55 -19.15
CA LEU A 177 10.51 5.66 -19.85
C LEU A 177 10.99 5.81 -21.29
N ARG A 178 12.31 5.66 -21.52
CA ARG A 178 12.91 5.71 -22.84
C ARG A 178 12.56 4.48 -23.67
N ASP A 179 12.40 3.31 -23.03
CA ASP A 179 11.95 2.07 -23.68
C ASP A 179 10.43 2.07 -23.99
N PHE A 180 9.62 2.71 -23.13
CA PHE A 180 8.20 2.95 -23.39
C PHE A 180 7.98 3.95 -24.54
N PHE A 181 8.77 5.02 -24.60
CA PHE A 181 8.73 5.99 -25.70
C PHE A 181 9.45 5.51 -26.98
N SER A 182 10.40 4.57 -26.89
CA SER A 182 11.10 3.99 -28.05
C SER A 182 10.31 2.84 -28.69
N ARG A 183 9.36 2.22 -27.97
CA ARG A 183 8.37 1.29 -28.54
C ARG A 183 7.36 2.04 -29.41
N ASN A 184 7.85 2.47 -30.58
CA ASN A 184 7.12 3.05 -31.70
C ASN A 184 6.20 2.05 -32.42
N LYS A 185 5.37 1.30 -31.67
CA LYS A 185 4.31 0.42 -32.20
C LYS A 185 2.98 0.53 -31.44
N ALA A 186 2.80 1.54 -30.59
CA ALA A 186 1.50 1.84 -29.99
C ALA A 186 0.58 2.72 -30.88
N TRP A 187 0.99 3.06 -32.10
CA TRP A 187 0.17 3.79 -33.06
C TRP A 187 -0.64 2.90 -34.03
N LEU A 188 -0.49 1.57 -33.97
CA LEU A 188 -1.11 0.64 -34.94
C LEU A 188 -2.32 -0.14 -34.42
N ILE A 189 -2.87 0.19 -33.24
CA ILE A 189 -4.11 -0.43 -32.72
C ILE A 189 -5.36 0.42 -33.02
N TYR A 190 -5.22 1.55 -33.72
CA TYR A 190 -6.32 2.41 -34.16
C TYR A 190 -6.29 2.76 -35.66
N CYS A 191 -6.07 1.76 -36.52
CA CYS A 191 -6.47 1.82 -37.94
C CYS A 191 -7.23 0.56 -38.31
#